data_AF-A0A8S3TY65-F1
#
_entry.id   AF-A0A8S3TY65-F1
#
_cell.length_a   1.000
_cell.length_b   1.000
_cell.length_c   1.000
_cell.angle_alpha   90.00
_cell.angle_beta   90.00
_cell.angle_gamma   90.00
#
_symmetry.space_group_name_H-M   'P 1'
#
loop_
_entity.id
_entity.type
_entity.pdbx_description
1 polymer ?
#
loop_
_entity_poly.entity_id
_entity_poly.type
_entity_poly.pdbx_seq_one_letter_code
_entity_poly.pdbx_strand_id
1 'polypeptide(L)'
;MGYPRLEPAKQAELVPLLIKCLDGKPNTQQDSILHLMMPAFEHVKMPQDDKQQIFGLTDKPLIVKVMLGYMMDILLLPYNAHISTPTQTRPSTAPAGGPGPTTTLPPPGLSEYSKRRVLGDSPLNPEALEKAKIGVLKFLGSGLIEEKMVVCHYVIASSDTRHSVATAADLELKRITGSVDWNSLDILNKLYTIFQGTIDIKGKVSQ
;
A
#
# COMPACT_ATOMS: atom_id res chain seq x y z
N MET A 1 11.55 -17.38 17.69
CA MET A 1 11.05 -16.01 17.88
C MET A 1 10.06 -15.70 16.76
N GLY A 2 8.99 -14.94 17.02
CA GLY A 2 8.03 -14.55 15.98
C GLY A 2 8.62 -13.53 15.00
N TYR A 3 8.11 -13.49 13.77
CA TYR A 3 8.64 -12.65 12.68
C TYR A 3 8.86 -11.17 13.05
N PRO A 4 7.91 -10.46 13.70
CA PRO A 4 8.10 -9.04 14.03
C PRO A 4 9.27 -8.75 14.98
N ARG A 5 9.76 -9.78 15.69
CA ARG A 5 10.86 -9.67 16.66
C ARG A 5 12.22 -10.01 16.04
N LEU A 6 12.25 -10.40 14.78
CA LEU A 6 13.50 -10.63 14.06
C LEU A 6 14.17 -9.30 13.72
N GLU A 7 15.49 -9.31 13.64
CA GLU A 7 16.25 -8.16 13.11
C GLU A 7 15.78 -7.78 11.71
N PRO A 8 15.76 -6.48 11.34
CA PRO A 8 15.18 -6.04 10.07
C PRO A 8 15.79 -6.71 8.84
N ALA A 9 17.10 -7.02 8.86
CA ALA A 9 17.76 -7.76 7.79
C ALA A 9 17.20 -9.19 7.62
N LYS A 10 16.92 -9.88 8.72
CA LYS A 10 16.31 -11.24 8.68
C LYS A 10 14.86 -11.19 8.25
N GLN A 11 14.12 -10.13 8.58
CA GLN A 11 12.77 -9.93 8.07
C GLN A 11 12.80 -9.77 6.54
N ALA A 12 13.72 -8.97 6.02
CA ALA A 12 13.90 -8.76 4.58
C ALA A 12 14.26 -10.06 3.82
N GLU A 13 15.12 -10.91 4.38
CA GLU A 13 15.48 -12.21 3.81
C GLU A 13 14.27 -13.14 3.64
N LEU A 14 13.24 -12.98 4.48
CA LEU A 14 12.02 -13.79 4.46
C LEU A 14 10.92 -13.24 3.54
N VAL A 15 11.06 -12.02 3.00
CA VAL A 15 10.06 -11.40 2.11
C VAL A 15 9.72 -12.29 0.91
N PRO A 16 10.66 -12.91 0.17
CA PRO A 16 10.33 -13.81 -0.93
C PRO A 16 9.49 -15.01 -0.50
N LEU A 17 9.76 -15.56 0.70
CA LEU A 17 8.97 -16.67 1.25
C LEU A 17 7.55 -16.21 1.61
N LEU A 18 7.41 -15.04 2.21
CA LEU A 18 6.09 -14.49 2.55
C LEU A 18 5.24 -14.19 1.31
N ILE A 19 5.85 -13.72 0.22
CA ILE A 19 5.17 -13.56 -1.09
C ILE A 19 4.63 -14.91 -1.58
N LYS A 20 5.44 -15.97 -1.50
CA LYS A 20 5.01 -17.32 -1.89
C LYS A 20 3.86 -17.82 -1.01
N CYS A 21 3.83 -17.44 0.27
CA CYS A 21 2.76 -17.79 1.20
C CYS A 21 1.41 -17.11 0.90
N LEU A 22 1.36 -16.04 0.10
CA LEU A 22 0.09 -15.40 -0.28
C LEU A 22 -0.80 -16.32 -1.11
N ASP A 23 -0.18 -17.25 -1.83
CA ASP A 23 -0.86 -18.16 -2.74
C ASP A 23 -1.82 -19.12 -2.02
N GLY A 24 -3.05 -19.23 -2.54
CA GLY A 24 -4.12 -20.03 -1.96
C GLY A 24 -4.60 -19.62 -0.57
N LYS A 25 -4.20 -18.46 -0.03
CA LYS A 25 -4.69 -17.94 1.26
C LYS A 25 -5.95 -17.10 1.09
N PRO A 26 -6.89 -17.11 2.06
CA PRO A 26 -8.00 -16.17 2.11
C PRO A 26 -7.52 -14.71 2.19
N ASN A 27 -8.31 -13.76 1.67
CA ASN A 27 -7.95 -12.33 1.61
C ASN A 27 -7.50 -11.76 2.96
N THR A 28 -8.20 -12.07 4.06
CA THR A 28 -7.81 -11.60 5.40
C THR A 28 -6.41 -12.08 5.81
N GLN A 29 -6.04 -13.30 5.44
CA GLN A 29 -4.70 -13.84 5.71
C GLN A 29 -3.66 -13.22 4.79
N GLN A 30 -3.99 -12.97 3.52
CA GLN A 30 -3.12 -12.24 2.60
C GLN A 30 -2.84 -10.82 3.14
N ASP A 31 -3.86 -10.10 3.59
CA ASP A 31 -3.72 -8.77 4.19
C ASP A 31 -2.81 -8.78 5.43
N SER A 32 -2.97 -9.80 6.29
CA SER A 32 -2.11 -9.97 7.47
C SER A 32 -0.65 -10.18 7.08
N ILE A 33 -0.39 -11.00 6.05
CA ILE A 33 0.97 -11.26 5.54
C ILE A 33 1.55 -9.99 4.91
N LEU A 34 0.77 -9.27 4.10
CA LEU A 34 1.21 -8.02 3.46
C LEU A 34 1.53 -6.95 4.50
N HIS A 35 0.66 -6.76 5.49
CA HIS A 35 0.90 -5.83 6.60
C HIS A 35 2.22 -6.14 7.31
N LEU A 36 2.48 -7.41 7.59
CA LEU A 36 3.71 -7.89 8.22
C LEU A 36 4.97 -7.59 7.39
N MET A 37 4.86 -7.61 6.06
CA MET A 37 5.98 -7.38 5.15
C MET A 37 6.29 -5.90 4.92
N MET A 38 5.34 -4.99 5.12
CA MET A 38 5.50 -3.57 4.77
C MET A 38 6.77 -2.93 5.35
N PRO A 39 7.10 -3.09 6.64
CA PRO A 39 8.33 -2.53 7.20
C PRO A 39 9.60 -3.17 6.64
N ALA A 40 9.52 -4.44 6.22
CA ALA A 40 10.68 -5.19 5.75
C ALA A 40 11.15 -4.74 4.35
N PHE A 41 10.27 -4.17 3.52
CA PHE A 41 10.61 -3.74 2.16
C PHE A 41 11.72 -2.68 2.12
N GLU A 42 11.87 -1.85 3.16
CA GLU A 42 12.99 -0.88 3.25
C GLU A 42 14.36 -1.58 3.23
N HIS A 43 14.42 -2.80 3.78
CA HIS A 43 15.65 -3.56 4.00
C HIS A 43 15.88 -4.66 2.96
N VAL A 44 14.96 -4.86 2.01
CA VAL A 44 15.10 -5.84 0.94
C VAL A 44 16.24 -5.42 0.01
N LYS A 45 17.26 -6.28 -0.07
CA LYS A 45 18.32 -6.16 -1.06
C LYS A 45 17.89 -6.88 -2.32
N MET A 46 17.73 -6.12 -3.40
CA MET A 46 17.37 -6.70 -4.68
C MET A 46 18.57 -7.44 -5.28
N PRO A 47 18.43 -8.74 -5.58
CA PRO A 47 19.47 -9.48 -6.27
C PRO A 47 19.57 -8.98 -7.72
N GLN A 48 20.79 -8.86 -8.24
CA GLN A 48 21.04 -8.40 -9.61
C GLN A 48 20.62 -9.48 -10.62
N ASP A 49 20.96 -10.73 -10.32
CA ASP A 49 20.63 -11.92 -11.09
C ASP A 49 19.54 -12.74 -10.36
N ASP A 50 18.69 -13.46 -11.11
CA ASP A 50 17.67 -14.40 -10.59
C ASP A 50 16.52 -13.82 -9.75
N LYS A 51 16.29 -12.50 -9.77
CA LYS A 51 15.18 -11.87 -9.03
C LYS A 51 13.82 -12.53 -9.33
N GLN A 52 13.52 -12.86 -10.58
CA GLN A 52 12.29 -13.58 -10.95
C GLN A 52 12.17 -14.95 -10.30
N GLN A 53 13.27 -15.72 -10.22
CA GLN A 53 13.28 -17.05 -9.58
C GLN A 53 13.11 -16.96 -8.06
N ILE A 54 13.74 -15.95 -7.44
CA ILE A 54 13.67 -15.73 -5.99
C ILE A 54 12.25 -15.37 -5.56
N PHE A 55 11.66 -14.38 -6.23
CA PHE A 55 10.35 -13.83 -5.87
C PHE A 55 9.18 -14.63 -6.48
N GLY A 56 9.37 -15.29 -7.62
CA GLY A 56 8.39 -16.20 -8.22
C GLY A 56 7.08 -15.53 -8.63
N LEU A 57 7.13 -14.29 -9.11
CA LEU A 57 5.95 -13.48 -9.44
C LEU A 57 5.47 -13.62 -10.90
N THR A 58 6.32 -14.08 -11.82
CA THR A 58 6.05 -14.15 -13.27
C THR A 58 4.75 -14.90 -13.57
N ASP A 59 4.56 -16.07 -12.94
CA ASP A 59 3.40 -16.93 -13.20
C ASP A 59 2.25 -16.72 -12.22
N LYS A 60 2.27 -15.62 -11.44
CA LYS A 60 1.30 -15.36 -10.37
C LYS A 60 0.61 -13.99 -10.52
N PRO A 61 -0.13 -13.75 -11.63
CA PRO A 61 -0.75 -12.45 -11.90
C PRO A 61 -1.75 -12.02 -10.81
N LEU A 62 -2.45 -12.97 -10.17
CA LEU A 62 -3.36 -12.68 -9.06
C LEU A 62 -2.62 -12.17 -7.82
N ILE A 63 -1.46 -12.77 -7.50
CA ILE A 63 -0.63 -12.34 -6.36
C ILE A 63 -0.05 -10.95 -6.64
N VAL A 64 0.44 -10.71 -7.86
CA VAL A 64 0.88 -9.39 -8.30
C VAL A 64 -0.24 -8.36 -8.14
N LYS A 65 -1.46 -8.67 -8.60
CA LYS A 65 -2.63 -7.77 -8.45
C LYS A 65 -2.92 -7.45 -6.98
N VAL A 66 -2.93 -8.45 -6.10
CA VAL A 66 -3.17 -8.28 -4.66
C VAL A 66 -2.10 -7.41 -4.02
N MET A 67 -0.82 -7.68 -4.32
CA MET A 67 0.31 -6.89 -3.82
C MET A 67 0.24 -5.44 -4.29
N LEU A 68 0.02 -5.21 -5.58
CA LEU A 68 -0.08 -3.86 -6.14
C LEU A 68 -1.26 -3.07 -5.57
N GLY A 69 -2.39 -3.72 -5.32
CA GLY A 69 -3.53 -3.09 -4.66
C GLY A 69 -3.19 -2.64 -3.24
N TYR A 70 -2.62 -3.54 -2.44
CA TYR A 70 -2.22 -3.22 -1.06
C TYR A 70 -1.13 -2.14 -1.01
N MET A 71 -0.14 -2.20 -1.90
CA MET A 71 0.92 -1.19 -2.01
C MET A 71 0.37 0.18 -2.40
N MET A 72 -0.61 0.23 -3.31
CA MET A 72 -1.31 1.49 -3.62
C MET A 72 -2.03 2.03 -2.39
N ASP A 73 -2.73 1.17 -1.64
CA ASP A 73 -3.43 1.58 -0.42
C ASP A 73 -2.46 2.17 0.62
N ILE A 74 -1.25 1.60 0.75
CA ILE A 74 -0.18 2.12 1.62
C ILE A 74 0.34 3.47 1.14
N LEU A 75 0.55 3.66 -0.17
CA LEU A 75 1.02 4.93 -0.72
C LEU A 75 -0.02 6.06 -0.52
N LEU A 76 -1.31 5.74 -0.62
CA LEU A 76 -2.41 6.68 -0.37
C LEU A 76 -2.67 6.96 1.11
N LEU A 77 -2.17 6.11 2.02
CA LEU A 77 -2.42 6.26 3.46
C LEU A 77 -1.78 7.56 3.99
N PRO A 78 -2.56 8.47 4.59
CA PRO A 78 -2.00 9.69 5.18
C PRO A 78 -1.34 9.38 6.52
N TYR A 79 -0.30 10.15 6.85
CA TYR A 79 0.51 9.93 8.06
C TYR A 79 -0.26 10.11 9.38
N ASN A 80 -1.37 10.85 9.36
CA ASN A 80 -2.27 11.06 10.49
C ASN A 80 -3.49 10.12 10.50
N ALA A 81 -3.51 9.07 9.67
CA ALA A 81 -4.64 8.15 9.56
C ALA A 81 -5.03 7.48 10.89
N HIS A 82 -4.05 7.25 11.78
CA HIS A 82 -4.26 6.65 13.10
C HIS A 82 -5.02 7.59 14.07
N ILE A 83 -4.83 8.91 13.94
CA ILE A 83 -5.49 9.94 14.75
C ILE A 83 -7.01 9.98 14.47
N SER A 84 -7.41 9.48 13.30
CA SER A 84 -8.80 9.42 12.86
C SER A 84 -9.54 8.14 13.28
N THR A 85 -9.00 7.36 14.23
CA THR A 85 -9.79 6.28 14.84
C THR A 85 -10.50 6.86 16.07
N PRO A 86 -11.84 6.95 16.09
CA PRO A 86 -12.53 7.31 17.32
C PRO A 86 -12.27 6.17 18.30
N THR A 87 -11.40 6.40 19.27
CA THR A 87 -11.42 5.65 20.52
C THR A 87 -12.82 5.81 21.08
N GLN A 88 -13.60 4.73 20.96
CA GLN A 88 -14.98 4.66 21.40
C GLN A 88 -14.99 4.56 22.93
N THR A 89 -14.70 5.68 23.61
CA THR A 89 -14.98 5.86 25.04
C THR A 89 -15.45 7.29 25.25
N ARG A 90 -16.64 7.63 24.74
CA ARG A 90 -17.40 8.75 25.30
C ARG A 90 -18.22 8.17 26.47
N PRO A 91 -18.01 8.63 27.72
CA PRO A 91 -18.90 8.29 28.82
C PRO A 91 -20.33 8.70 28.47
N SER A 92 -21.32 7.88 28.82
CA SER A 92 -22.75 8.06 28.51
C SER A 92 -23.41 9.31 29.11
N THR A 93 -22.64 10.26 29.64
CA THR A 93 -23.11 11.44 30.38
C THR A 93 -22.73 12.79 29.76
N ALA A 94 -22.09 12.81 28.58
CA ALA A 94 -21.69 14.08 27.95
C ALA A 94 -22.90 14.81 27.29
N PRO A 95 -23.06 16.14 27.48
CA PRO A 95 -24.18 16.92 26.92
C PRO A 95 -24.23 16.88 25.38
N ALA A 96 -25.45 16.85 24.84
CA ALA A 96 -25.74 16.74 23.40
C ALA A 96 -25.53 18.03 22.59
N GLY A 97 -24.41 18.75 22.80
CA GLY A 97 -24.15 20.08 22.20
C GLY A 97 -22.83 20.26 21.46
N GLY A 98 -21.99 19.23 21.34
CA GLY A 98 -20.74 19.28 20.54
C GLY A 98 -20.93 18.67 19.15
N PRO A 99 -20.13 19.05 18.14
CA PRO A 99 -20.25 18.51 16.78
C PRO A 99 -20.29 16.98 16.85
N GLY A 100 -21.26 16.40 16.13
CA GLY A 100 -21.56 14.97 16.15
C GLY A 100 -20.36 14.08 15.81
N PRO A 101 -20.51 12.75 15.91
CA PRO A 101 -19.40 11.84 15.65
C PRO A 101 -18.84 12.16 14.27
N THR A 102 -17.58 12.57 14.22
CA THR A 102 -16.88 12.78 12.97
C THR A 102 -16.83 11.42 12.29
N THR A 103 -17.76 11.17 11.37
CA THR A 103 -17.62 10.11 10.38
C THR A 103 -16.30 10.36 9.71
N THR A 104 -15.28 9.57 10.08
CA THR A 104 -13.94 9.70 9.54
C THR A 104 -13.99 9.17 8.13
N LEU A 105 -14.42 10.02 7.21
CA LEU A 105 -14.45 9.70 5.79
C LEU A 105 -13.09 9.11 5.42
N PRO A 106 -13.06 8.05 4.60
CA PRO A 106 -11.80 7.50 4.16
C PRO A 106 -11.01 8.59 3.41
N PRO A 107 -9.68 8.60 3.52
CA PRO A 107 -8.85 9.54 2.79
C PRO A 107 -9.17 9.51 1.28
N PRO A 108 -9.03 10.63 0.56
CA PRO A 108 -9.18 10.64 -0.89
C PRO A 108 -8.39 9.51 -1.55
N GLY A 109 -9.03 8.77 -2.45
CA GLY A 109 -8.44 7.61 -3.13
C GLY A 109 -8.52 6.27 -2.38
N LEU A 110 -8.92 6.25 -1.10
CA LEU A 110 -9.11 5.02 -0.32
C LEU A 110 -10.59 4.73 -0.05
N SER A 111 -10.92 3.44 0.05
CA SER A 111 -12.18 2.99 0.65
C SER A 111 -12.05 2.87 2.16
N GLU A 112 -13.17 2.80 2.87
CA GLU A 112 -13.17 2.47 4.30
C GLU A 112 -12.57 1.09 4.56
N TYR A 113 -12.81 0.13 3.67
CA TYR A 113 -12.18 -1.19 3.69
C TYR A 113 -10.66 -1.10 3.52
N SER A 114 -10.19 -0.37 2.50
CA SER A 114 -8.76 -0.17 2.21
C SER A 114 -8.03 0.51 3.36
N LYS A 115 -8.65 1.51 4.00
CA LYS A 115 -8.11 2.15 5.19
C LYS A 115 -7.95 1.17 6.35
N ARG A 116 -8.98 0.34 6.62
CA ARG A 116 -8.95 -0.64 7.72
C ARG A 116 -7.91 -1.72 7.51
N ARG A 117 -7.82 -2.30 6.30
CA ARG A 117 -6.87 -3.38 6.01
C ARG A 117 -5.41 -2.93 6.13
N VAL A 118 -5.07 -1.69 5.74
CA VAL A 118 -3.68 -1.22 5.82
C VAL A 118 -3.28 -0.73 7.20
N LEU A 119 -4.23 -0.17 7.97
CA LEU A 119 -3.99 0.17 9.38
C LEU A 119 -3.77 -1.08 10.23
N GLY A 120 -4.56 -2.13 9.99
CA GLY A 120 -4.52 -3.36 10.77
C GLY A 120 -4.74 -3.13 12.27
N ASP A 121 -4.33 -4.10 13.10
CA ASP A 121 -4.41 -4.00 14.56
C ASP A 121 -3.26 -3.17 15.16
N SER A 122 -2.16 -2.99 14.41
CA SER A 122 -0.95 -2.29 14.84
C SER A 122 -0.51 -1.26 13.80
N PRO A 123 -1.12 -0.06 13.80
CA PRO A 123 -0.79 0.97 12.83
C PRO A 123 0.69 1.37 12.85
N LEU A 124 1.26 1.61 11.67
CA LEU A 124 2.61 2.17 11.55
C LEU A 124 2.60 3.62 12.04
N ASN A 125 3.61 3.98 12.85
CA ASN A 125 3.85 5.39 13.17
C ASN A 125 4.28 6.16 11.90
N PRO A 126 4.21 7.50 11.88
CA PRO A 126 4.49 8.29 10.69
C PRO A 126 5.87 8.02 10.05
N GLU A 127 6.90 7.81 10.86
CA GLU A 127 8.27 7.54 10.41
C GLU A 127 8.39 6.14 9.79
N ALA A 128 7.77 5.13 10.39
CA ALA A 128 7.72 3.78 9.87
C ALA A 128 6.88 3.70 8.59
N LEU A 129 5.80 4.49 8.49
CA LEU A 129 5.01 4.58 7.27
C LEU A 129 5.82 5.19 6.13
N GLU A 130 6.57 6.26 6.36
CA GLU A 130 7.46 6.85 5.35
C GLU A 130 8.44 5.80 4.81
N LYS A 131 9.11 5.08 5.72
CA LYS A 131 10.04 4.01 5.39
C LYS A 131 9.39 2.89 4.59
N ALA A 132 8.18 2.48 4.98
CA ALA A 132 7.41 1.49 4.24
C ALA A 132 7.08 1.97 2.82
N LYS A 133 6.64 3.23 2.65
CA LYS A 133 6.37 3.81 1.33
C LYS A 133 7.63 3.83 0.46
N ILE A 134 8.77 4.26 1.00
CA ILE A 134 10.06 4.24 0.27
C ILE A 134 10.45 2.80 -0.10
N GLY A 135 10.29 1.85 0.82
CA GLY A 135 10.53 0.42 0.57
C GLY A 135 9.66 -0.13 -0.57
N VAL A 136 8.37 0.22 -0.58
CA VAL A 136 7.45 -0.12 -1.68
C VAL A 136 7.96 0.44 -3.00
N LEU A 137 8.33 1.72 -3.07
CA LEU A 137 8.82 2.33 -4.30
C LEU A 137 10.09 1.64 -4.84
N LYS A 138 11.05 1.34 -3.96
CA LYS A 138 12.25 0.57 -4.31
C LYS A 138 11.91 -0.83 -4.81
N PHE A 139 10.93 -1.49 -4.18
CA PHE A 139 10.47 -2.80 -4.60
C PHE A 139 9.86 -2.76 -6.01
N LEU A 140 8.96 -1.81 -6.27
CA LEU A 140 8.35 -1.62 -7.58
C LEU A 140 9.40 -1.25 -8.65
N GLY A 141 10.41 -0.46 -8.29
CA GLY A 141 11.51 -0.04 -9.17
C GLY A 141 12.51 -1.14 -9.52
N SER A 142 12.42 -2.33 -8.90
CA SER A 142 13.35 -3.44 -9.13
C SER A 142 13.25 -4.10 -10.51
N GLY A 143 12.20 -3.78 -11.29
CA GLY A 143 11.92 -4.45 -12.56
C GLY A 143 11.44 -5.90 -12.40
N LEU A 144 10.88 -6.26 -11.24
CA LEU A 144 10.15 -7.52 -11.02
C LEU A 144 8.75 -7.50 -11.65
N ILE A 145 8.16 -6.31 -11.77
CA ILE A 145 6.80 -6.08 -12.25
C ILE A 145 6.89 -5.11 -13.44
N GLU A 146 6.06 -5.35 -14.46
CA GLU A 146 6.02 -4.50 -15.66
C GLU A 146 5.69 -3.04 -15.33
N GLU A 147 6.36 -2.10 -16.02
CA GLU A 147 6.28 -0.66 -15.76
C GLU A 147 4.85 -0.11 -15.88
N LYS A 148 4.06 -0.60 -16.85
CA LYS A 148 2.65 -0.23 -17.03
C LYS A 148 1.77 -0.54 -15.81
N MET A 149 2.13 -1.54 -15.01
CA MET A 149 1.35 -1.98 -13.84
C MET A 149 1.62 -1.09 -12.62
N VAL A 150 2.82 -0.49 -12.56
CA VAL A 150 3.33 0.27 -11.41
C VAL A 150 3.35 1.77 -11.63
N VAL A 151 3.25 2.27 -12.87
CA VAL A 151 3.35 3.71 -13.17
C VAL A 151 2.39 4.57 -12.35
N CYS A 152 1.14 4.12 -12.15
CA CYS A 152 0.17 4.84 -11.32
C CYS A 152 0.65 4.98 -9.87
N HIS A 153 1.38 4.01 -9.33
CA HIS A 153 1.92 4.08 -7.98
C HIS A 153 2.93 5.23 -7.85
N TYR A 154 3.78 5.43 -8.85
CA TYR A 154 4.73 6.53 -8.86
C TYR A 154 4.04 7.88 -8.99
N VAL A 155 3.01 8.00 -9.85
CA VAL A 155 2.23 9.24 -9.99
C VAL A 155 1.57 9.66 -8.67
N ILE A 156 1.01 8.70 -7.92
CA ILE A 156 0.42 8.98 -6.62
C ILE A 156 1.49 9.34 -5.59
N ALA A 157 2.57 8.56 -5.53
CA ALA A 157 3.64 8.77 -4.56
C ALA A 157 4.45 10.05 -4.80
N SER A 158 4.53 10.56 -6.03
CA SER A 158 5.19 11.84 -6.33
C SER A 158 4.45 13.04 -5.73
N SER A 159 3.20 12.85 -5.31
CA SER A 159 2.37 13.84 -4.61
C SER A 159 2.36 13.65 -3.08
N ASP A 160 3.23 12.78 -2.54
CA ASP A 160 3.30 12.53 -1.10
C ASP A 160 3.78 13.79 -0.32
N THR A 161 3.24 13.98 0.88
CA THR A 161 3.58 15.13 1.73
C THR A 161 5.02 15.10 2.27
N ARG A 162 5.65 13.91 2.36
CA ARG A 162 7.05 13.79 2.76
C ARG A 162 7.92 13.81 1.52
N HIS A 163 8.84 14.78 1.47
CA HIS A 163 9.70 15.06 0.32
C HIS A 163 10.54 13.84 -0.13
N SER A 164 10.98 13.01 0.81
CA SER A 164 11.74 11.78 0.55
C SER A 164 10.97 10.78 -0.33
N VAL A 165 9.68 10.57 -0.03
CA VAL A 165 8.78 9.68 -0.80
C VAL A 165 8.51 10.30 -2.17
N ALA A 166 8.14 11.58 -2.21
CA ALA A 166 7.86 12.30 -3.45
C ALA A 166 9.06 12.27 -4.41
N THR A 167 10.27 12.54 -3.91
CA THR A 167 11.51 12.51 -4.70
C THR A 167 11.82 11.11 -5.21
N ALA A 168 11.70 10.08 -4.35
CA ALA A 168 11.96 8.70 -4.76
C ALA A 168 11.00 8.25 -5.87
N ALA A 169 9.73 8.62 -5.79
CA ALA A 169 8.73 8.33 -6.79
C ALA A 169 8.98 9.09 -8.11
N ASP A 170 9.32 10.37 -8.03
CA ASP A 170 9.61 11.20 -9.21
C ASP A 170 10.83 10.70 -10.00
N LEU A 171 11.87 10.21 -9.31
CA LEU A 171 13.03 9.57 -9.94
C LEU A 171 12.64 8.32 -10.75
N GLU A 172 11.84 7.42 -10.17
CA GLU A 172 11.36 6.23 -10.87
C GLU A 172 10.39 6.59 -12.01
N LEU A 173 9.52 7.57 -11.80
CA LEU A 173 8.59 8.03 -12.83
C LEU A 173 9.33 8.57 -14.05
N LYS A 174 10.36 9.41 -13.84
CA LYS A 174 11.23 9.94 -14.91
C LYS A 174 11.96 8.83 -15.65
N ARG A 175 12.37 7.77 -14.95
CA ARG A 175 13.04 6.61 -15.56
C ARG A 175 12.15 5.87 -16.55
N ILE A 176 10.85 5.75 -16.25
CA ILE A 176 9.90 4.95 -17.06
C ILE A 176 8.98 5.79 -17.95
N THR A 177 9.00 7.12 -17.85
CA THR A 177 8.04 7.98 -18.55
C THR A 177 8.03 7.79 -20.07
N GLY A 178 9.20 7.47 -20.65
CA GLY A 178 9.36 7.25 -22.09
C GLY A 178 8.91 5.87 -22.60
N SER A 179 8.77 4.87 -21.72
CA SER A 179 8.33 3.52 -22.06
C SER A 179 6.85 3.27 -21.78
N VAL A 180 6.18 4.19 -21.07
CA VAL A 180 4.76 4.09 -20.71
C VAL A 180 3.88 4.71 -21.79
N ASP A 181 2.86 3.96 -22.23
CA ASP A 181 1.78 4.49 -23.06
C ASP A 181 0.73 5.20 -22.20
N TRP A 182 0.82 6.53 -22.13
CA TRP A 182 -0.12 7.38 -21.39
C TRP A 182 -1.54 7.44 -21.99
N ASN A 183 -1.73 6.94 -23.22
CA ASN A 183 -3.06 6.81 -23.83
C ASN A 183 -3.71 5.46 -23.52
N SER A 184 -3.04 4.58 -22.78
CA SER A 184 -3.59 3.31 -22.35
C SER A 184 -4.85 3.53 -21.51
N LEU A 185 -5.96 2.93 -21.96
CA LEU A 185 -7.24 2.98 -21.27
C LEU A 185 -7.13 2.40 -19.84
N ASP A 186 -6.27 1.41 -19.62
CA ASP A 186 -6.06 0.81 -18.30
C ASP A 186 -5.45 1.81 -17.31
N ILE A 187 -4.45 2.58 -17.75
CA ILE A 187 -3.80 3.61 -16.93
C ILE A 187 -4.79 4.73 -16.64
N LEU A 188 -5.49 5.22 -17.67
CA LEU A 188 -6.49 6.28 -17.54
C LEU A 188 -7.62 5.87 -16.60
N ASN A 189 -8.18 4.67 -16.76
CA ASN A 189 -9.23 4.15 -15.89
C ASN A 189 -8.75 4.02 -14.44
N LYS A 190 -7.53 3.54 -14.22
CA LYS A 190 -6.97 3.39 -12.87
C LYS A 190 -6.78 4.74 -12.19
N LEU A 191 -6.19 5.73 -12.88
CA LEU A 191 -6.05 7.09 -12.35
C LEU A 191 -7.42 7.74 -12.09
N TYR A 192 -8.38 7.57 -12.99
CA TYR A 192 -9.73 8.09 -12.84
C TYR A 192 -10.48 7.44 -11.67
N THR A 193 -10.30 6.14 -11.45
CA THR A 193 -10.86 5.41 -10.31
C THR A 193 -10.27 5.91 -8.99
N ILE A 194 -8.95 6.09 -8.93
CA ILE A 194 -8.28 6.64 -7.74
C ILE A 194 -8.76 8.07 -7.48
N PHE A 195 -8.87 8.90 -8.52
CA PHE A 195 -9.33 10.28 -8.41
C PHE A 195 -10.76 10.40 -7.87
N GLN A 196 -11.68 9.56 -8.35
CA GLN A 196 -13.05 9.53 -7.85
C GLN A 196 -13.14 9.02 -6.40
N GLY A 197 -12.15 8.24 -5.96
CA GLY A 197 -12.23 7.49 -4.72
C GLY A 197 -13.35 6.45 -4.77
N THR A 198 -13.60 5.80 -3.64
CA THR A 198 -14.68 4.82 -3.49
C THR A 198 -15.80 5.44 -2.69
N ILE A 199 -16.90 5.77 -3.38
CA ILE A 199 -18.14 6.15 -2.73
C ILE A 199 -18.91 4.85 -2.52
N ASP A 200 -18.85 4.28 -1.31
CA ASP A 200 -19.73 3.18 -0.93
C ASP A 200 -21.17 3.70 -0.81
N ILE A 201 -21.88 3.73 -1.94
CA ILE A 201 -23.32 4.00 -1.96
C ILE A 201 -24.00 2.76 -1.37
N LYS A 202 -24.51 2.87 -0.14
CA LYS A 202 -25.32 1.82 0.50
C LYS A 202 -26.31 1.23 -0.52
N GLY A 203 -26.14 -0.05 -0.86
CA GLY A 203 -27.02 -0.79 -1.76
C GLY A 203 -26.52 -1.00 -3.19
N LYS A 204 -25.33 -0.50 -3.57
CA LYS A 204 -24.65 -0.88 -4.82
C LYS A 204 -23.31 -1.55 -4.52
N VAL A 205 -23.05 -2.68 -5.19
CA VAL A 205 -21.75 -3.34 -5.14
C VAL A 205 -20.76 -2.45 -5.90
N SER A 206 -19.73 -1.95 -5.21
CA SER A 206 -18.61 -1.24 -5.85
C SER A 206 -17.97 -2.17 -6.89
N GLN A 207 -17.94 -1.72 -8.15
CA GLN A 207 -17.33 -2.45 -9.28
C GLN A 207 -15.81 -2.31 -9.25
#